data_AF-A0A2W1N0I5-F1
#
_entry.id   AF-A0A2W1N0I5-F1
#
_cell.length_a   1.000
_cell.length_b   1.000
_cell.length_c   1.000
_cell.angle_alpha   90.00
_cell.angle_beta   90.00
_cell.angle_gamma   90.00
#
_symmetry.space_group_name_H-M   'P 1'
#
loop_
_entity.id
_entity.type
_entity.pdbx_description
1 polymer ?
#
loop_
_entity_poly.entity_id
_entity_poly.type
_entity_poly.pdbx_seq_one_letter_code
_entity_poly.pdbx_strand_id
1 'polypeptide(L)'
;MQQKLKENSVIAAAEWFGNGIKNWIFRSQFNMIPVFRPWIEKSKKKSNHRMFEACTKSLNEGKRILIFPEGTSVTCSYIRELKTGTARMKLDYEGHPASKEPLLIIPIGVNYSHPNEFYGSVTIKVGKPIDFDSIDVEGASKDELLSLSKSMTDKIQEGMESTIVSIKPGEDKVLFEAVIALWESPSFETKQKIAYKIANQKNNQDFLAFKKDLASFQNDLKNYGLSAQFDRPFSYFKKLSILLLLSPFYLLFILAFALPFLFSKFIFNRYLADKIDTAYESEKLNPSFKGTLIFLSGMGIFMLWMIIAYLAIGVWSQAWGYGLLLFILAFPIIKIGLFIHHELLDFIPRLKDEKIKKNYSAALEKLSLKKKKLISFVESLLSQ
;
A
#
# COMPACT_ATOMS: atom_id res chain seq x y z
N MET A 1 -24.44 -13.22 -22.42
CA MET A 1 -23.03 -13.60 -22.61
C MET A 1 -22.22 -13.09 -21.42
N GLN A 2 -22.44 -13.67 -20.23
CA GLN A 2 -21.58 -13.43 -19.06
C GLN A 2 -20.38 -14.37 -19.22
N GLN A 3 -19.28 -13.84 -19.73
CA GLN A 3 -18.00 -14.54 -19.68
C GLN A 3 -17.66 -14.68 -18.20
N LYS A 4 -17.96 -15.86 -17.61
CA LYS A 4 -17.52 -16.24 -16.27
C LYS A 4 -16.03 -15.87 -16.21
N LEU A 5 -15.66 -14.89 -15.40
CA LEU A 5 -14.26 -14.54 -15.16
C LEU A 5 -13.57 -15.84 -14.75
N LYS A 6 -12.81 -16.45 -15.66
CA LYS A 6 -12.03 -17.65 -15.34
C LYS A 6 -11.04 -17.23 -14.25
N GLU A 7 -10.97 -18.02 -13.20
CA GLU A 7 -10.24 -17.68 -11.97
C GLU A 7 -8.78 -17.33 -12.28
N ASN A 8 -8.27 -16.27 -11.65
CA ASN A 8 -6.89 -15.84 -11.82
C ASN A 8 -5.95 -16.83 -11.12
N SER A 9 -4.87 -17.22 -11.78
CA SER A 9 -3.77 -17.95 -11.16
C SER A 9 -2.78 -16.96 -10.54
N VAL A 10 -2.22 -17.29 -9.38
CA VAL A 10 -1.24 -16.44 -8.68
C VAL A 10 0.06 -17.20 -8.51
N ILE A 11 1.18 -16.60 -8.89
CA ILE A 11 2.49 -17.23 -8.62
C ILE A 11 2.89 -16.96 -7.17
N ALA A 12 3.14 -18.04 -6.43
CA ALA A 12 3.48 -17.97 -5.02
C ALA A 12 4.70 -18.84 -4.70
N ALA A 13 5.45 -18.42 -3.69
CA ALA A 13 6.67 -19.10 -3.29
C ALA A 13 6.39 -20.55 -2.84
N ALA A 14 7.12 -21.51 -3.40
CA ALA A 14 6.89 -22.94 -3.18
C ALA A 14 7.05 -23.35 -1.71
N GLU A 15 7.87 -22.64 -0.94
CA GLU A 15 8.12 -22.90 0.48
C GLU A 15 6.84 -22.74 1.32
N TRP A 16 5.84 -21.99 0.81
CA TRP A 16 4.57 -21.83 1.49
C TRP A 16 3.63 -23.02 1.33
N PHE A 17 3.76 -23.84 0.28
CA PHE A 17 2.73 -24.84 -0.04
C PHE A 17 2.64 -25.99 0.96
N GLY A 18 3.72 -26.32 1.68
CA GLY A 18 3.72 -27.36 2.71
C GLY A 18 3.14 -28.70 2.21
N ASN A 19 2.53 -29.48 3.11
CA ASN A 19 1.88 -30.76 2.81
C ASN A 19 0.38 -30.74 3.17
N GLY A 20 -0.39 -31.67 2.59
CA GLY A 20 -1.79 -31.93 2.96
C GLY A 20 -2.74 -30.76 2.64
N ILE A 21 -3.57 -30.39 3.63
CA ILE A 21 -4.65 -29.40 3.49
C ILE A 21 -4.10 -28.03 3.03
N LYS A 22 -2.95 -27.59 3.54
CA LYS A 22 -2.34 -26.30 3.14
C LYS A 22 -2.07 -26.24 1.64
N ASN A 23 -1.46 -27.29 1.11
CA ASN A 23 -1.17 -27.42 -0.32
C ASN A 23 -2.47 -27.51 -1.14
N TRP A 24 -3.47 -28.23 -0.62
CA TRP A 24 -4.78 -28.32 -1.26
C TRP A 24 -5.49 -26.97 -1.32
N ILE A 25 -5.50 -26.18 -0.24
CA ILE A 25 -6.11 -24.83 -0.22
C ILE A 25 -5.41 -23.93 -1.24
N PHE A 26 -4.07 -23.83 -1.18
CA PHE A 26 -3.33 -22.91 -2.05
C PHE A 26 -3.48 -23.26 -3.53
N ARG A 27 -3.47 -24.54 -3.88
CA ARG A 27 -3.63 -24.97 -5.28
C ARG A 27 -5.07 -24.95 -5.76
N SER A 28 -6.01 -25.42 -4.94
CA SER A 28 -7.38 -25.71 -5.40
C SER A 28 -8.35 -24.57 -5.14
N GLN A 29 -8.14 -23.77 -4.09
CA GLN A 29 -9.02 -22.63 -3.76
C GLN A 29 -8.48 -21.31 -4.28
N PHE A 30 -7.15 -21.14 -4.26
CA PHE A 30 -6.51 -19.89 -4.70
C PHE A 30 -5.80 -19.99 -6.05
N ASN A 31 -5.86 -21.15 -6.73
CA ASN A 31 -5.19 -21.38 -8.01
C ASN A 31 -3.72 -20.94 -8.03
N MET A 32 -2.99 -21.16 -6.93
CA MET A 32 -1.62 -20.70 -6.83
C MET A 32 -0.66 -21.68 -7.53
N ILE A 33 0.27 -21.12 -8.30
CA ILE A 33 1.34 -21.85 -8.99
C ILE A 33 2.63 -21.68 -8.17
N PRO A 34 3.25 -22.77 -7.69
CA PRO A 34 4.46 -22.69 -6.87
C PRO A 34 5.68 -22.31 -7.72
N VAL A 35 6.49 -21.37 -7.22
CA VAL A 35 7.81 -21.03 -7.79
C VAL A 35 8.91 -21.29 -6.76
N PHE A 36 9.97 -21.99 -7.17
CA PHE A 36 11.14 -22.21 -6.33
C PHE A 36 12.07 -21.00 -6.35
N ARG A 37 12.58 -20.61 -5.19
CA ARG A 37 13.54 -19.52 -5.01
C ARG A 37 14.90 -20.10 -4.60
N PRO A 38 15.85 -20.25 -5.55
CA PRO A 38 17.10 -20.96 -5.32
C PRO A 38 17.99 -20.39 -4.21
N TRP A 39 17.82 -19.11 -3.88
CA TRP A 39 18.59 -18.43 -2.82
C TRP A 39 18.12 -18.78 -1.40
N ILE A 40 16.91 -19.33 -1.22
CA ILE A 40 16.39 -19.72 0.10
C ILE A 40 16.69 -21.20 0.39
N GLU A 41 16.42 -22.09 -0.57
CA GLU A 41 16.61 -23.53 -0.38
C GLU A 41 17.84 -24.02 -1.16
N LYS A 42 19.04 -23.77 -0.61
CA LYS A 42 20.33 -24.15 -1.22
C LYS A 42 20.55 -25.66 -1.35
N SER A 43 19.71 -26.48 -0.70
CA SER A 43 19.92 -27.92 -0.54
C SER A 43 19.55 -28.76 -1.77
N LYS A 44 18.74 -28.24 -2.71
CA LYS A 44 18.38 -28.95 -3.95
C LYS A 44 18.28 -28.00 -5.14
N LYS A 45 18.95 -28.30 -6.25
CA LYS A 45 18.72 -27.65 -7.55
C LYS A 45 17.32 -28.02 -8.05
N LYS A 46 16.30 -27.29 -7.62
CA LYS A 46 14.93 -27.44 -8.11
C LYS A 46 14.74 -26.56 -9.35
N SER A 47 14.25 -27.17 -10.43
CA SER A 47 13.91 -26.47 -11.68
C SER A 47 12.49 -25.91 -11.61
N ASN A 48 12.29 -24.72 -12.19
CA ASN A 48 10.98 -24.09 -12.35
C ASN A 48 10.25 -24.54 -13.64
N HIS A 49 10.71 -25.59 -14.34
CA HIS A 49 10.05 -26.09 -15.57
C HIS A 49 8.55 -26.35 -15.38
N ARG A 50 8.18 -27.04 -14.31
CA ARG A 50 6.76 -27.32 -13.98
C ARG A 50 5.94 -26.06 -13.73
N MET A 51 6.57 -24.99 -13.27
CA MET A 51 5.90 -23.70 -13.07
C MET A 51 5.58 -23.07 -14.43
N PHE A 52 6.52 -23.10 -15.39
CA PHE A 52 6.29 -22.60 -16.75
C PHE A 52 5.18 -23.39 -17.46
N GLU A 53 5.24 -24.73 -17.43
CA GLU A 53 4.18 -25.59 -17.99
C GLU A 53 2.80 -25.28 -17.38
N ALA A 54 2.72 -25.12 -16.07
CA ALA A 54 1.47 -24.78 -15.38
C ALA A 54 0.93 -23.40 -15.75
N CYS A 55 1.83 -22.43 -15.99
CA CYS A 55 1.48 -21.10 -16.47
C CYS A 55 0.92 -21.19 -17.90
N THR A 56 1.64 -21.84 -18.81
CA THR A 56 1.24 -22.04 -20.21
C THR A 56 -0.11 -22.75 -20.30
N LYS A 57 -0.33 -23.79 -19.49
CA LYS A 57 -1.64 -24.45 -19.37
C LYS A 57 -2.73 -23.49 -18.89
N SER A 58 -2.48 -22.71 -17.84
CA SER A 58 -3.46 -21.76 -17.30
C SER A 58 -3.84 -20.69 -18.33
N LEU A 59 -2.86 -20.15 -19.05
CA LEU A 59 -3.08 -19.16 -20.10
C LEU A 59 -3.88 -19.75 -21.28
N ASN A 60 -3.59 -20.98 -21.70
CA ASN A 60 -4.34 -21.69 -22.74
C ASN A 60 -5.79 -22.02 -22.34
N GLU A 61 -6.04 -22.15 -21.03
CA GLU A 61 -7.39 -22.24 -20.47
C GLU A 61 -8.11 -20.89 -20.46
N GLY A 62 -7.46 -19.78 -20.83
CA GLY A 62 -8.00 -18.42 -20.80
C GLY A 62 -8.00 -17.77 -19.41
N LYS A 63 -7.17 -18.28 -18.49
CA LYS A 63 -6.95 -17.66 -17.17
C LYS A 63 -5.90 -16.57 -17.26
N ARG A 64 -5.84 -15.70 -16.25
CA ARG A 64 -4.84 -14.63 -16.11
C ARG A 64 -3.86 -15.02 -15.02
N ILE A 65 -2.63 -14.52 -15.11
CA ILE A 65 -1.59 -14.76 -14.11
C ILE A 65 -1.22 -13.46 -13.40
N LEU A 66 -1.28 -13.46 -12.08
CA LEU A 66 -0.70 -12.43 -11.23
C LEU A 66 0.70 -12.86 -10.77
N ILE A 67 1.69 -12.01 -11.01
CA ILE A 67 3.09 -12.23 -10.61
C ILE A 67 3.70 -10.96 -10.02
N PHE A 68 4.54 -11.11 -9.01
CA PHE A 68 5.40 -10.06 -8.47
C PHE A 68 6.85 -10.28 -8.93
N PRO A 69 7.31 -9.61 -10.00
CA PRO A 69 8.56 -9.92 -10.67
C PRO A 69 9.82 -9.66 -9.83
N GLU A 70 9.73 -8.93 -8.72
CA GLU A 70 10.84 -8.72 -7.78
C GLU A 70 11.23 -9.97 -6.98
N GLY A 71 10.32 -10.94 -6.84
CA GLY A 71 10.55 -12.21 -6.12
C GLY A 71 10.65 -12.11 -4.59
N THR A 72 10.46 -10.92 -4.02
CA THR A 72 10.43 -10.68 -2.57
C THR A 72 9.42 -9.59 -2.22
N SER A 73 8.89 -9.60 -0.99
CA SER A 73 8.01 -8.55 -0.49
C SER A 73 8.81 -7.60 0.39
N VAL A 74 9.18 -6.44 -0.16
CA VAL A 74 9.81 -5.34 0.59
C VAL A 74 9.07 -4.05 0.27
N THR A 75 8.63 -3.36 1.32
CA THR A 75 7.92 -2.10 1.19
C THR A 75 8.90 -0.98 0.86
N CYS A 76 8.91 -0.52 -0.39
CA CYS A 76 9.70 0.61 -0.85
C CYS A 76 8.90 1.47 -1.83
N SER A 77 9.32 2.73 -2.00
CA SER A 77 8.65 3.71 -2.86
C SER A 77 9.16 3.70 -4.30
N TYR A 78 9.84 2.64 -4.76
CA TYR A 78 10.39 2.53 -6.11
C TYR A 78 10.31 1.07 -6.58
N ILE A 79 10.32 0.83 -7.89
CA ILE A 79 10.41 -0.54 -8.43
C ILE A 79 11.84 -1.04 -8.25
N ARG A 80 11.98 -2.19 -7.62
CA ARG A 80 13.31 -2.83 -7.49
C ARG A 80 13.66 -3.59 -8.76
N GLU A 81 14.92 -4.05 -8.82
CA GLU A 81 15.36 -4.93 -9.92
C GLU A 81 14.44 -6.15 -10.07
N LEU A 82 13.89 -6.28 -11.28
CA LEU A 82 13.00 -7.37 -11.65
C LEU A 82 13.77 -8.63 -12.06
N LYS A 83 13.20 -9.80 -11.77
CA LYS A 83 13.70 -11.07 -12.29
C LYS A 83 13.13 -11.34 -13.68
N THR A 84 13.91 -12.03 -14.52
CA THR A 84 13.54 -12.34 -15.92
C THR A 84 12.41 -13.36 -16.08
N GLY A 85 11.84 -13.87 -14.99
CA GLY A 85 10.80 -14.90 -15.00
C GLY A 85 9.58 -14.51 -15.84
N THR A 86 9.07 -13.28 -15.69
CA THR A 86 7.90 -12.79 -16.43
C THR A 86 8.15 -12.74 -17.93
N ALA A 87 9.30 -12.20 -18.35
CA ALA A 87 9.68 -12.15 -19.76
C ALA A 87 9.81 -13.57 -20.35
N ARG A 88 10.47 -14.48 -19.62
CA ARG A 88 10.60 -15.88 -20.02
C ARG A 88 9.27 -16.61 -20.10
N MET A 89 8.30 -16.31 -19.23
CA MET A 89 6.95 -16.86 -19.31
C MET A 89 6.24 -16.44 -20.59
N LYS A 90 6.40 -15.18 -21.01
CA LYS A 90 5.85 -14.71 -22.29
C LYS A 90 6.49 -15.43 -23.48
N LEU A 91 7.83 -15.50 -23.50
CA LEU A 91 8.55 -16.21 -24.56
C LEU A 91 8.18 -17.70 -24.62
N ASP A 92 8.10 -18.37 -23.47
CA ASP A 92 7.71 -19.79 -23.37
C ASP A 92 6.29 -20.03 -23.86
N TYR A 93 5.34 -19.17 -23.46
CA TYR A 93 3.96 -19.28 -23.90
C TYR A 93 3.80 -18.98 -25.39
N GLU A 94 4.42 -17.91 -25.93
CA GLU A 94 4.29 -17.53 -27.33
C GLU A 94 5.04 -18.45 -28.28
N GLY A 95 6.16 -19.05 -27.85
CA GLY A 95 6.86 -20.09 -28.60
C GLY A 95 6.20 -21.47 -28.51
N HIS A 96 5.16 -21.64 -27.69
CA HIS A 96 4.50 -22.94 -27.52
C HIS A 96 3.48 -23.20 -28.66
N PRO A 97 3.51 -24.36 -29.35
CA PRO A 97 2.61 -24.64 -30.48
C PRO A 97 1.10 -24.58 -30.15
N ALA A 98 0.76 -24.79 -28.88
CA ALA A 98 -0.61 -24.73 -28.37
C ALA A 98 -1.09 -23.31 -28.01
N SER A 99 -0.23 -22.30 -28.14
CA SER A 99 -0.58 -20.90 -27.89
C SER A 99 -1.65 -20.42 -28.85
N LYS A 100 -2.65 -19.72 -28.32
CA LYS A 100 -3.83 -19.32 -29.10
C LYS A 100 -3.86 -17.83 -29.44
N GLU A 101 -3.25 -17.01 -28.61
CA GLU A 101 -3.33 -15.55 -28.67
C GLU A 101 -2.03 -14.93 -28.13
N PRO A 102 -1.62 -13.74 -28.60
CA PRO A 102 -0.50 -13.01 -28.01
C PRO A 102 -0.69 -12.73 -26.51
N LEU A 103 0.35 -12.93 -25.70
CA LEU A 103 0.29 -12.69 -24.27
C LEU A 103 0.58 -11.23 -23.96
N LEU A 104 -0.41 -10.54 -23.39
CA LEU A 104 -0.28 -9.18 -22.88
C LEU A 104 0.26 -9.16 -21.46
N ILE A 105 1.23 -8.28 -21.20
CA ILE A 105 1.71 -7.98 -19.84
C ILE A 105 1.21 -6.59 -19.46
N ILE A 106 0.41 -6.52 -18.39
CA ILE A 106 -0.17 -5.28 -17.88
C ILE A 106 0.51 -4.94 -16.55
N PRO A 107 1.25 -3.82 -16.47
CA PRO A 107 1.86 -3.39 -15.22
C PRO A 107 0.79 -2.82 -14.28
N ILE A 108 0.89 -3.18 -12.99
CA ILE A 108 -0.01 -2.69 -11.94
C ILE A 108 0.85 -2.18 -10.79
N GLY A 109 0.71 -0.90 -10.48
CA GLY A 109 1.41 -0.23 -9.39
C GLY A 109 0.51 -0.09 -8.17
N VAL A 110 1.06 -0.40 -6.99
CA VAL A 110 0.38 -0.25 -5.71
C VAL A 110 1.11 0.80 -4.88
N ASN A 111 0.44 1.93 -4.65
CA ASN A 111 1.02 3.09 -3.97
C ASN A 111 0.35 3.26 -2.61
N TYR A 112 1.09 2.96 -1.54
CA TYR A 112 0.64 3.16 -0.16
C TYR A 112 0.99 4.58 0.30
N SER A 113 0.07 5.27 0.96
CA SER A 113 0.42 6.51 1.67
C SER A 113 1.25 6.20 2.92
N HIS A 114 0.78 5.26 3.74
CA HIS A 114 1.42 4.82 4.97
C HIS A 114 1.28 3.30 5.10
N PRO A 115 2.21 2.50 4.56
CA PRO A 115 2.06 1.04 4.43
C PRO A 115 2.04 0.29 5.78
N ASN A 116 2.54 0.92 6.84
CA ASN A 116 2.61 0.34 8.19
C ASN A 116 1.59 0.94 9.16
N GLU A 117 0.71 1.82 8.68
CA GLU A 117 -0.28 2.51 9.52
C GLU A 117 -1.70 2.06 9.17
N PHE A 118 -2.56 2.01 10.18
CA PHE A 118 -3.98 1.73 10.01
C PHE A 118 -4.68 2.95 9.39
N TYR A 119 -5.71 2.74 8.56
CA TYR A 119 -6.35 3.79 7.74
C TYR A 119 -5.46 4.49 6.70
N GLY A 120 -4.31 3.92 6.36
CA GLY A 120 -3.56 4.34 5.17
C GLY A 120 -4.41 4.20 3.90
N SER A 121 -4.23 5.14 2.97
CA SER A 121 -4.83 5.05 1.64
C SER A 121 -3.95 4.23 0.70
N VAL A 122 -4.59 3.51 -0.22
CA VAL A 122 -3.90 2.75 -1.28
C VAL A 122 -4.42 3.23 -2.62
N THR A 123 -3.51 3.64 -3.50
CA THR A 123 -3.82 3.96 -4.89
C THR A 123 -3.30 2.86 -5.79
N ILE A 124 -4.19 2.23 -6.56
CA ILE A 124 -3.84 1.22 -7.57
C ILE A 124 -3.87 1.89 -8.93
N LYS A 125 -2.74 1.90 -9.63
CA LYS A 125 -2.63 2.40 -10.99
C LYS A 125 -2.44 1.20 -11.93
N VAL A 126 -3.41 0.97 -12.80
CA VAL A 126 -3.31 -0.02 -13.88
C VAL A 126 -2.70 0.69 -15.09
N GLY A 127 -1.56 0.20 -15.56
CA GLY A 127 -0.90 0.72 -16.76
C GLY A 127 -1.51 0.17 -18.05
N LYS A 128 -0.96 0.62 -19.18
CA LYS A 128 -1.30 0.06 -20.50
C LYS A 128 -0.54 -1.27 -20.71
N PRO A 129 -1.07 -2.20 -21.53
CA PRO A 129 -0.28 -3.34 -21.96
C PRO A 129 1.08 -2.90 -22.49
N ILE A 130 2.16 -3.56 -22.04
CA ILE A 130 3.51 -3.27 -22.50
C ILE A 130 3.64 -3.77 -23.93
N ASP A 131 4.07 -2.89 -24.82
CA ASP A 131 4.36 -3.23 -26.19
C ASP A 131 5.77 -3.84 -26.29
N PHE A 132 5.79 -5.11 -26.63
CA PHE A 132 7.01 -5.79 -27.03
C PHE A 132 6.87 -5.92 -28.53
N ASP A 133 7.50 -5.01 -29.28
CA ASP A 133 7.65 -5.07 -30.74
C ASP A 133 7.78 -6.53 -31.20
N SER A 134 7.25 -6.87 -32.38
CA SER A 134 7.15 -8.25 -32.90
C SER A 134 8.36 -9.10 -32.50
N ILE A 135 8.16 -10.01 -31.55
CA ILE A 135 9.22 -10.85 -31.00
C ILE A 135 9.34 -12.06 -31.92
N ASP A 136 10.42 -12.13 -32.69
CA ASP A 136 10.78 -13.35 -33.40
C ASP A 136 11.59 -14.25 -32.48
N VAL A 137 11.04 -15.43 -32.19
CA VAL A 137 11.66 -16.46 -31.35
C VAL A 137 12.04 -17.70 -32.15
N GLU A 138 11.68 -17.77 -33.43
CA GLU A 138 11.96 -18.95 -34.25
C GLU A 138 13.46 -19.03 -34.58
N GLY A 139 14.08 -20.15 -34.22
CA GLY A 139 15.51 -20.39 -34.47
C GLY A 139 16.48 -19.63 -33.56
N ALA A 140 16.00 -18.86 -32.58
CA ALA A 140 16.84 -18.13 -31.64
C ALA A 140 17.69 -19.10 -30.78
N SER A 141 18.99 -18.79 -30.68
CA SER A 141 19.91 -19.48 -29.78
C SER A 141 19.58 -19.21 -28.30
N LYS A 142 20.15 -20.02 -27.40
CA LYS A 142 19.94 -19.84 -25.95
C LYS A 142 20.42 -18.48 -25.45
N ASP A 143 21.50 -17.96 -26.02
CA ASP A 143 22.07 -16.68 -25.61
C ASP A 143 21.22 -15.50 -26.10
N GLU A 144 20.64 -15.61 -27.30
CA GLU A 144 19.67 -14.64 -27.84
C GLU A 144 18.38 -14.61 -27.01
N LEU A 145 17.85 -15.77 -26.63
CA LEU A 145 16.69 -15.82 -25.73
C LEU A 145 16.98 -15.20 -24.36
N LEU A 146 18.21 -15.36 -23.86
CA LEU A 146 18.62 -14.77 -22.59
C LEU A 146 18.70 -13.24 -22.69
N SER A 147 19.34 -12.70 -23.74
CA SER A 147 19.46 -11.26 -23.97
C SER A 147 18.09 -10.60 -24.22
N LEU A 148 17.24 -11.25 -25.01
CA LEU A 148 15.86 -10.84 -25.26
C LEU A 148 15.05 -10.81 -23.95
N SER A 149 15.14 -11.85 -23.14
CA SER A 149 14.43 -11.89 -21.85
C SER A 149 14.85 -10.75 -20.92
N LYS A 150 16.12 -10.34 -20.97
CA LYS A 150 16.63 -9.20 -20.18
C LYS A 150 16.06 -7.88 -20.71
N SER A 151 16.14 -7.64 -22.03
CA SER A 151 15.58 -6.43 -22.65
C SER A 151 14.07 -6.29 -22.41
N MET A 152 13.32 -7.40 -22.51
CA MET A 152 11.89 -7.42 -22.17
C MET A 152 11.67 -7.13 -20.68
N THR A 153 12.55 -7.61 -19.79
CA THR A 153 12.46 -7.32 -18.36
C THR A 153 12.67 -5.84 -18.08
N ASP A 154 13.60 -5.19 -18.80
CA ASP A 154 13.84 -3.75 -18.70
C ASP A 154 12.59 -2.96 -19.16
N LYS A 155 11.96 -3.35 -20.28
CA LYS A 155 10.68 -2.77 -20.73
C LYS A 155 9.55 -2.99 -19.69
N ILE A 156 9.49 -4.16 -19.06
CA ILE A 156 8.52 -4.43 -17.98
C ILE A 156 8.78 -3.52 -16.79
N GLN A 157 10.04 -3.31 -16.42
CA GLN A 157 10.41 -2.44 -15.32
C GLN A 157 10.00 -0.99 -15.60
N GLU A 158 10.29 -0.46 -16.79
CA GLU A 158 9.83 0.87 -17.22
C GLU A 158 8.30 1.00 -17.15
N GLY A 159 7.58 -0.01 -17.67
CA GLY A 159 6.13 -0.09 -17.59
C GLY A 159 5.61 -0.04 -16.14
N MET A 160 6.26 -0.77 -15.22
CA MET A 160 5.92 -0.73 -13.79
C MET A 160 6.26 0.60 -13.12
N GLU A 161 7.41 1.19 -13.44
CA GLU A 161 7.83 2.50 -12.90
C GLU A 161 6.82 3.60 -13.24
N SER A 162 6.20 3.53 -14.43
CA SER A 162 5.12 4.46 -14.84
C SER A 162 3.84 4.36 -13.99
N THR A 163 3.66 3.26 -13.24
CA THR A 163 2.47 3.01 -12.40
C THR A 163 2.67 3.36 -10.93
N ILE A 164 3.85 3.85 -10.55
CA ILE A 164 4.14 4.27 -9.17
C ILE A 164 4.66 5.70 -9.07
N VAL A 165 4.54 6.27 -7.87
CA VAL A 165 5.29 7.49 -7.50
C VAL A 165 6.65 7.05 -6.98
N SER A 166 7.64 7.02 -7.88
CA SER A 166 8.98 6.54 -7.56
C SER A 166 9.77 7.56 -6.75
N ILE A 167 10.21 7.19 -5.55
CA ILE A 167 11.20 7.92 -4.74
C ILE A 167 12.32 6.93 -4.38
N LYS A 168 13.50 7.09 -4.98
CA LYS A 168 14.65 6.19 -4.84
C LYS A 168 15.49 6.51 -3.60
N PRO A 169 16.33 5.57 -3.12
CA PRO A 169 17.27 5.84 -2.02
C PRO A 169 18.20 7.01 -2.38
N GLY A 170 18.37 7.95 -1.45
CA GLY A 170 19.14 9.18 -1.66
C GLY A 170 18.37 10.33 -2.33
N GLU A 171 17.10 10.13 -2.68
CA GLU A 171 16.18 11.22 -3.02
C GLU A 171 15.56 11.84 -1.75
N ASP A 172 15.21 13.11 -1.84
CA ASP A 172 14.76 13.90 -0.70
C ASP A 172 13.25 13.67 -0.47
N LYS A 173 12.93 12.55 0.19
CA LYS A 173 11.55 12.18 0.54
C LYS A 173 10.88 13.25 1.40
N VAL A 174 11.62 13.88 2.31
CA VAL A 174 11.12 14.95 3.18
C VAL A 174 10.70 16.15 2.35
N LEU A 175 11.52 16.55 1.37
CA LEU A 175 11.17 17.61 0.44
C LEU A 175 9.94 17.24 -0.40
N PHE A 176 9.87 16.01 -0.92
CA PHE A 176 8.70 15.54 -1.66
C PHE A 176 7.41 15.68 -0.83
N GLU A 177 7.40 15.18 0.42
CA GLU A 177 6.25 15.27 1.32
C GLU A 177 5.89 16.73 1.65
N ALA A 178 6.89 17.59 1.84
CA ALA A 178 6.70 19.02 2.08
C ALA A 178 6.05 19.74 0.89
N VAL A 179 6.45 19.39 -0.34
CA VAL A 179 5.86 19.93 -1.57
C VAL A 179 4.43 19.43 -1.73
N ILE A 180 4.19 18.12 -1.58
CA ILE A 180 2.84 17.53 -1.68
C ILE A 180 1.87 18.14 -0.66
N ALA A 181 2.35 18.50 0.54
CA ALA A 181 1.54 19.13 1.59
C ALA A 181 1.02 20.53 1.22
N LEU A 182 1.54 21.16 0.16
CA LEU A 182 1.00 22.43 -0.36
C LEU A 182 -0.39 22.26 -0.99
N TRP A 183 -0.68 21.08 -1.56
CA TRP A 183 -1.98 20.76 -2.16
C TRP A 183 -2.91 20.04 -1.19
N GLU A 184 -4.19 20.03 -1.54
CA GLU A 184 -5.18 19.24 -0.80
C GLU A 184 -5.19 17.77 -1.13
N SER A 185 -5.26 17.45 -2.41
CA SER A 185 -5.27 16.09 -2.90
C SER A 185 -4.70 16.11 -4.31
N PRO A 186 -3.37 16.22 -4.44
CA PRO A 186 -2.76 16.24 -5.77
C PRO A 186 -3.03 14.90 -6.46
N SER A 187 -3.31 14.97 -7.77
CA SER A 187 -3.51 13.79 -8.60
C SER A 187 -2.28 12.87 -8.58
N PHE A 188 -2.47 11.60 -8.94
CA PHE A 188 -1.37 10.65 -9.04
C PHE A 188 -0.30 11.16 -10.02
N GLU A 189 -0.73 11.68 -11.17
CA GLU A 189 0.12 12.23 -12.22
C GLU A 189 0.92 13.44 -11.72
N THR A 190 0.29 14.32 -10.94
CA THR A 190 0.98 15.45 -10.29
C THR A 190 2.05 14.94 -9.32
N LYS A 191 1.73 13.97 -8.46
CA LYS A 191 2.70 13.39 -7.51
C LYS A 191 3.88 12.76 -8.24
N GLN A 192 3.63 12.00 -9.29
CA GLN A 192 4.67 11.35 -10.08
C GLN A 192 5.60 12.37 -10.75
N LYS A 193 5.06 13.42 -11.38
CA LYS A 193 5.87 14.48 -12.00
C LYS A 193 6.69 15.25 -10.97
N ILE A 194 6.12 15.55 -9.79
CA ILE A 194 6.84 16.22 -8.70
C ILE A 194 8.03 15.35 -8.25
N ALA A 195 7.81 14.05 -8.01
CA ALA A 195 8.89 13.14 -7.63
C ALA A 195 10.02 13.13 -8.68
N TYR A 196 9.66 13.02 -9.96
CA TYR A 196 10.61 13.04 -11.07
C TYR A 196 11.41 14.36 -11.15
N LYS A 197 10.76 15.52 -11.01
CA LYS A 197 11.43 16.82 -11.06
C LYS A 197 12.36 17.03 -9.86
N ILE A 198 11.94 16.66 -8.66
CA ILE A 198 12.77 16.72 -7.45
C ILE A 198 14.03 15.87 -7.60
N ALA A 199 13.90 14.66 -8.17
CA ALA A 199 15.03 13.78 -8.41
C ALA A 199 16.07 14.39 -9.38
N ASN A 200 15.60 15.07 -10.43
CA ASN A 200 16.44 15.55 -11.54
C ASN A 200 16.92 17.01 -11.44
N GLN A 201 16.37 17.83 -10.51
CA GLN A 201 16.70 19.26 -10.41
C GLN A 201 17.54 19.65 -9.18
N LYS A 202 18.19 18.68 -8.51
CA LYS A 202 18.95 18.91 -7.26
C LYS A 202 19.98 20.06 -7.34
N ASN A 203 20.54 20.34 -8.52
CA ASN A 203 21.60 21.33 -8.73
C ASN A 203 21.12 22.65 -9.37
N ASN A 204 19.82 22.83 -9.61
CA ASN A 204 19.30 24.07 -10.16
C ASN A 204 19.25 25.17 -9.07
N GLN A 205 19.82 26.36 -9.33
CA GLN A 205 19.82 27.47 -8.39
C GLN A 205 18.40 27.92 -7.99
N ASP A 206 17.46 27.93 -8.93
CA ASP A 206 16.06 28.27 -8.66
C ASP A 206 15.40 27.26 -7.73
N PHE A 207 15.73 25.97 -7.91
CA PHE A 207 15.23 24.88 -7.06
C PHE A 207 15.83 24.95 -5.64
N LEU A 208 17.10 25.36 -5.51
CA LEU A 208 17.74 25.60 -4.21
C LEU A 208 17.11 26.80 -3.48
N ALA A 209 16.78 27.87 -4.20
CA ALA A 209 16.04 29.01 -3.65
C ALA A 209 14.64 28.59 -3.17
N PHE A 210 13.90 27.84 -4.01
CA PHE A 210 12.61 27.28 -3.63
C PHE A 210 12.69 26.39 -2.38
N LYS A 211 13.70 25.52 -2.27
CA LYS A 211 13.89 24.67 -1.09
C LYS A 211 14.07 25.51 0.19
N LYS A 212 14.81 26.63 0.12
CA LYS A 212 14.95 27.57 1.24
C LYS A 212 13.63 28.26 1.58
N ASP A 213 12.89 28.71 0.58
CA ASP A 213 11.59 29.37 0.77
C ASP A 213 10.55 28.43 1.38
N LEU A 214 10.53 27.17 0.94
CA LEU A 214 9.68 26.13 1.49
C LEU A 214 10.04 25.81 2.95
N ALA A 215 11.33 25.66 3.26
CA ALA A 215 11.79 25.45 4.64
C ALA A 215 11.42 26.63 5.54
N SER A 216 11.58 27.86 5.05
CA SER A 216 11.13 29.08 5.75
C SER A 216 9.62 29.07 5.98
N PHE A 217 8.82 28.70 4.97
CA PHE A 217 7.36 28.56 5.11
C PHE A 217 6.97 27.51 6.14
N GLN A 218 7.62 26.34 6.15
CA GLN A 218 7.38 25.31 7.16
C GLN A 218 7.73 25.77 8.58
N ASN A 219 8.81 26.53 8.73
CA ASN A 219 9.19 27.11 10.01
C ASN A 219 8.17 28.16 10.49
N ASP A 220 7.70 29.02 9.58
CA ASP A 220 6.64 29.99 9.90
C ASP A 220 5.37 29.26 10.37
N LEU A 221 4.93 28.22 9.64
CA LEU A 221 3.79 27.38 10.05
C LEU A 221 3.99 26.77 11.43
N LYS A 222 5.17 26.21 11.71
CA LYS A 222 5.50 25.61 13.01
C LYS A 222 5.47 26.64 14.14
N ASN A 223 6.00 27.84 13.91
CA ASN A 223 5.99 28.94 14.89
C ASN A 223 4.57 29.38 15.25
N TYR A 224 3.69 29.44 14.26
CA TYR A 224 2.27 29.69 14.50
C TYR A 224 1.49 28.43 14.92
N GLY A 225 2.13 27.25 14.98
CA GLY A 225 1.45 25.99 15.30
C GLY A 225 0.36 25.60 14.32
N LEU A 226 0.48 26.03 13.06
CA LEU A 226 -0.45 25.83 11.95
C LEU A 226 -0.08 24.61 11.10
N SER A 227 -1.09 23.96 10.54
CA SER A 227 -0.90 22.96 9.49
C SER A 227 -0.66 23.61 8.12
N ALA A 228 -0.07 22.91 7.15
CA ALA A 228 0.06 23.39 5.77
C ALA A 228 -1.30 23.61 5.06
N GLN A 229 -2.39 23.16 5.69
CA GLN A 229 -3.76 23.21 5.19
C GLN A 229 -4.60 24.30 5.89
N PHE A 230 -3.96 25.24 6.58
CA PHE A 230 -4.60 26.27 7.39
C PHE A 230 -5.60 27.14 6.61
N ASP A 231 -5.39 27.34 5.31
CA ASP A 231 -6.18 28.22 4.43
C ASP A 231 -7.49 27.59 3.93
N ARG A 232 -7.79 26.34 4.31
CA ARG A 232 -9.01 25.66 3.87
C ARG A 232 -10.25 26.17 4.59
N PRO A 233 -11.40 26.23 3.88
CA PRO A 233 -12.68 26.51 4.52
C PRO A 233 -13.06 25.36 5.44
N PHE A 234 -13.34 25.67 6.71
CA PHE A 234 -13.70 24.69 7.72
C PHE A 234 -15.07 25.04 8.31
N SER A 235 -16.07 24.20 8.05
CA SER A 235 -17.40 24.38 8.65
C SER A 235 -17.42 23.79 10.06
N TYR A 236 -17.04 24.61 11.05
CA TYR A 236 -17.02 24.23 12.46
C TYR A 236 -18.36 23.67 12.92
N PHE A 237 -19.46 24.39 12.67
CA PHE A 237 -20.80 23.99 13.11
C PHE A 237 -21.25 22.66 12.51
N LYS A 238 -20.95 22.41 11.22
CA LYS A 238 -21.31 21.14 10.56
C LYS A 238 -20.52 19.97 11.15
N LYS A 239 -19.21 20.12 11.37
CA LYS A 239 -18.40 19.03 11.97
C LYS A 239 -18.76 18.79 13.43
N LEU A 240 -18.93 19.85 14.23
CA LEU A 240 -19.31 19.72 15.63
C LEU A 240 -20.69 19.05 15.79
N SER A 241 -21.67 19.42 14.97
CA SER A 241 -23.01 18.80 15.02
C SER A 241 -22.97 17.31 14.67
N ILE A 242 -22.17 16.90 13.66
CA ILE A 242 -21.96 15.48 13.34
C ILE A 242 -21.29 14.75 14.50
N LEU A 243 -20.24 15.33 15.11
CA LEU A 243 -19.53 14.71 16.24
C LEU A 243 -20.44 14.56 17.46
N LEU A 244 -21.27 15.56 17.78
CA LEU A 244 -22.23 15.50 18.88
C LEU A 244 -23.32 14.46 18.62
N LEU A 245 -23.89 14.45 17.41
CA LEU A 245 -24.93 13.49 17.01
C LEU A 245 -24.43 12.04 17.13
N LEU A 246 -23.16 11.80 16.78
CA LEU A 246 -22.56 10.47 16.80
C LEU A 246 -21.86 10.11 18.12
N SER A 247 -21.75 11.05 19.07
CA SER A 247 -21.04 10.85 20.33
C SER A 247 -21.54 9.67 21.18
N PRO A 248 -22.85 9.30 21.22
CA PRO A 248 -23.29 8.11 21.94
C PRO A 248 -22.71 6.82 21.36
N PHE A 249 -22.60 6.73 20.03
CA PHE A 249 -21.99 5.58 19.35
C PHE A 249 -20.49 5.50 19.60
N TYR A 250 -19.82 6.65 19.71
CA TYR A 250 -18.40 6.69 20.08
C TYR A 250 -18.16 6.22 21.52
N LEU A 251 -19.04 6.59 22.45
CA LEU A 251 -18.97 6.08 23.83
C LEU A 251 -19.16 4.56 23.87
N LEU A 252 -20.15 4.03 23.15
CA LEU A 252 -20.35 2.58 23.02
C LEU A 252 -19.13 1.88 22.40
N PHE A 253 -18.51 2.50 21.39
CA PHE A 253 -17.27 1.99 20.80
C PHE A 253 -16.13 1.92 21.83
N ILE A 254 -15.91 2.98 22.61
CA ILE A 254 -14.89 2.99 23.67
C ILE A 254 -15.19 1.90 24.70
N LEU A 255 -16.42 1.82 25.20
CA LEU A 255 -16.80 0.84 26.23
C LEU A 255 -16.65 -0.60 25.73
N ALA A 256 -17.05 -0.89 24.49
CA ALA A 256 -16.98 -2.22 23.92
C ALA A 256 -15.56 -2.66 23.53
N PHE A 257 -14.70 -1.71 23.11
CA PHE A 257 -13.45 -2.04 22.41
C PHE A 257 -12.17 -1.43 23.00
N ALA A 258 -12.24 -0.51 23.97
CA ALA A 258 -11.04 0.03 24.60
C ALA A 258 -10.30 -1.05 25.40
N LEU A 259 -11.02 -1.90 26.15
CA LEU A 259 -10.40 -2.97 26.94
C LEU A 259 -9.64 -3.99 26.08
N PRO A 260 -10.24 -4.63 25.04
CA PRO A 260 -9.50 -5.56 24.19
C PRO A 260 -8.37 -4.87 23.43
N PHE A 261 -8.51 -3.60 23.08
CA PHE A 261 -7.43 -2.83 22.46
C PHE A 261 -6.24 -2.64 23.40
N LEU A 262 -6.48 -2.16 24.63
CA LEU A 262 -5.43 -1.97 25.63
C LEU A 262 -4.77 -3.30 26.01
N PHE A 263 -5.58 -4.36 26.13
CA PHE A 263 -5.08 -5.69 26.41
C PHE A 263 -4.25 -6.26 25.26
N SER A 264 -4.68 -6.06 24.01
CA SER A 264 -3.89 -6.44 22.83
C SER A 264 -2.57 -5.69 22.77
N LYS A 265 -2.58 -4.39 23.05
CA LYS A 265 -1.37 -3.56 23.14
C LYS A 265 -0.45 -4.04 24.25
N PHE A 266 -1.00 -4.38 25.41
CA PHE A 266 -0.23 -4.92 26.54
C PHE A 266 0.42 -6.26 26.19
N ILE A 267 -0.35 -7.23 25.68
CA ILE A 267 0.19 -8.55 25.29
C ILE A 267 1.27 -8.39 24.23
N PHE A 268 1.00 -7.57 23.20
CA PHE A 268 1.96 -7.34 22.13
C PHE A 268 3.27 -6.78 22.69
N ASN A 269 3.22 -5.69 23.44
CA ASN A 269 4.41 -5.05 23.99
C ASN A 269 5.17 -5.95 24.98
N ARG A 270 4.44 -6.74 25.80
CA ARG A 270 5.04 -7.54 26.86
C ARG A 270 5.63 -8.86 26.37
N TYR A 271 4.98 -9.52 25.42
CA TYR A 271 5.29 -10.91 25.05
C TYR A 271 5.74 -11.10 23.60
N LEU A 272 5.36 -10.20 22.69
CA LEU A 272 5.61 -10.35 21.25
C LEU A 272 6.65 -9.36 20.74
N ALA A 273 6.65 -8.11 21.19
CA ALA A 273 7.51 -7.05 20.66
C ALA A 273 9.00 -7.43 20.72
N ASP A 274 9.50 -7.80 21.91
CA ASP A 274 10.90 -8.17 22.13
C ASP A 274 11.34 -9.41 21.32
N LYS A 275 10.48 -10.43 21.25
CA LYS A 275 10.74 -11.65 20.46
C LYS A 275 10.79 -11.36 18.97
N ILE A 276 9.90 -10.48 18.51
CA ILE A 276 9.82 -10.06 17.11
C ILE A 276 11.06 -9.22 16.76
N ASP A 277 11.45 -8.27 17.61
CA ASP A 277 12.61 -7.41 17.39
C ASP A 277 13.92 -8.23 17.44
N THR A 278 14.07 -9.16 18.39
CA THR A 278 15.19 -10.13 18.42
C THR A 278 15.22 -11.04 17.18
N ALA A 279 14.04 -11.45 16.69
CA ALA A 279 13.95 -12.26 15.48
C ALA A 279 14.26 -11.47 14.19
N TYR A 280 14.08 -10.15 14.20
CA TYR A 280 14.55 -9.25 13.15
C TYR A 280 16.06 -9.11 13.16
N GLU A 281 16.65 -8.83 14.33
CA GLU A 281 18.10 -8.68 14.47
C GLU A 281 18.85 -9.97 14.08
N SER A 282 18.24 -11.13 14.29
CA SER A 282 18.80 -12.42 13.89
C SER A 282 18.49 -12.84 12.45
N GLU A 283 17.91 -11.96 11.62
CA GLU A 283 17.46 -12.21 10.23
C GLU A 283 16.49 -13.39 10.06
N LYS A 284 15.97 -13.95 11.15
CA LYS A 284 15.06 -15.11 11.12
C LYS A 284 13.67 -14.74 10.63
N LEU A 285 13.30 -13.46 10.72
CA LEU A 285 11.99 -12.94 10.36
C LEU A 285 12.13 -11.74 9.42
N ASN A 286 11.33 -11.70 8.35
CA ASN A 286 11.30 -10.56 7.42
C ASN A 286 10.55 -9.38 8.09
N PRO A 287 11.09 -8.14 8.10
CA PRO A 287 10.45 -6.95 8.66
C PRO A 287 8.98 -6.76 8.25
N SER A 288 8.64 -7.17 7.03
CA SER A 288 7.28 -7.12 6.48
C SER A 288 6.27 -8.00 7.24
N PHE A 289 6.75 -8.96 8.06
CA PHE A 289 5.90 -9.85 8.85
C PHE A 289 5.43 -9.21 10.18
N LYS A 290 5.98 -8.04 10.59
CA LYS A 290 5.62 -7.36 11.84
C LYS A 290 4.14 -7.00 11.84
N GLY A 291 3.72 -6.34 10.77
CA GLY A 291 2.33 -5.93 10.56
C GLY A 291 1.38 -7.13 10.56
N THR A 292 1.76 -8.21 9.89
CA THR A 292 0.96 -9.45 9.86
C THR A 292 0.82 -10.07 11.25
N LEU A 293 1.89 -10.13 12.05
CA LEU A 293 1.83 -10.66 13.42
C LEU A 293 1.00 -9.77 14.34
N ILE A 294 1.15 -8.45 14.26
CA ILE A 294 0.30 -7.49 15.00
C ILE A 294 -1.17 -7.72 14.63
N PHE A 295 -1.46 -7.83 13.33
CA PHE A 295 -2.81 -8.05 12.84
C PHE A 295 -3.39 -9.38 13.32
N LEU A 296 -2.67 -10.50 13.15
CA LEU A 296 -3.15 -11.82 13.54
C LEU A 296 -3.31 -11.97 15.05
N SER A 297 -2.38 -11.44 15.84
CA SER A 297 -2.49 -11.46 17.31
C SER A 297 -3.65 -10.59 17.79
N GLY A 298 -3.79 -9.37 17.25
CA GLY A 298 -4.93 -8.51 17.54
C GLY A 298 -6.26 -9.14 17.13
N MET A 299 -6.34 -9.76 15.95
CA MET A 299 -7.51 -10.48 15.46
C MET A 299 -7.88 -11.64 16.40
N GLY A 300 -6.92 -12.45 16.81
CA GLY A 300 -7.16 -13.57 17.74
C GLY A 300 -7.69 -13.12 19.10
N ILE A 301 -7.07 -12.09 19.69
CA ILE A 301 -7.52 -11.51 20.96
C ILE A 301 -8.91 -10.91 20.82
N PHE A 302 -9.17 -10.23 19.71
CA PHE A 302 -10.48 -9.64 19.43
C PHE A 302 -11.57 -10.71 19.27
N MET A 303 -11.29 -11.80 18.56
CA MET A 303 -12.22 -12.92 18.44
C MET A 303 -12.54 -13.54 19.80
N LEU A 304 -11.54 -13.75 20.65
CA LEU A 304 -11.74 -14.24 22.02
C LEU A 304 -12.54 -13.24 22.86
N TRP A 305 -12.24 -11.96 22.77
CA TRP A 305 -12.99 -10.90 23.46
C TRP A 305 -14.47 -10.91 23.07
N MET A 306 -14.77 -11.05 21.78
CA MET A 306 -16.15 -11.11 21.29
C MET A 306 -16.89 -12.34 21.82
N ILE A 307 -16.23 -13.49 21.93
CA ILE A 307 -16.80 -14.69 22.56
C ILE A 307 -17.04 -14.45 24.05
N ILE A 308 -16.09 -13.85 24.77
CA ILE A 308 -16.24 -13.53 26.20
C ILE A 308 -17.39 -12.55 26.42
N ALA A 309 -17.47 -11.50 25.61
CA ALA A 309 -18.55 -10.51 25.66
C ALA A 309 -19.91 -11.15 25.38
N TYR A 310 -19.99 -12.04 24.39
CA TYR A 310 -21.19 -12.83 24.10
C TYR A 310 -21.64 -13.68 25.29
N LEU A 311 -20.72 -14.45 25.89
CA LEU A 311 -21.01 -15.29 27.04
C LEU A 311 -21.43 -14.44 28.25
N ALA A 312 -20.72 -13.34 28.53
CA ALA A 312 -21.01 -12.45 29.64
C ALA A 312 -22.41 -11.82 29.51
N ILE A 313 -22.77 -11.33 28.32
CA ILE A 313 -24.10 -10.76 28.06
C ILE A 313 -25.16 -11.86 28.13
N GLY A 314 -24.92 -13.03 27.54
CA GLY A 314 -25.86 -14.14 27.55
C GLY A 314 -26.19 -14.60 28.98
N VAL A 315 -25.18 -14.74 29.83
CA VAL A 315 -25.33 -15.13 31.23
C VAL A 315 -25.98 -14.02 32.06
N TRP A 316 -25.56 -12.76 31.88
CA TRP A 316 -26.08 -11.65 32.67
C TRP A 316 -27.53 -11.28 32.31
N SER A 317 -27.84 -11.20 31.01
CA SER A 317 -29.17 -10.82 30.53
C SER A 317 -30.16 -11.98 30.43
N GLN A 318 -29.69 -13.23 30.51
CA GLN A 318 -30.45 -14.46 30.21
C GLN A 318 -31.05 -14.49 28.79
N ALA A 319 -30.62 -13.58 27.91
CA ALA A 319 -31.14 -13.40 26.57
C ALA A 319 -30.00 -13.47 25.55
N TRP A 320 -29.63 -14.70 25.20
CA TRP A 320 -28.55 -15.04 24.26
C TRP A 320 -28.67 -14.36 22.89
N GLY A 321 -29.90 -13.99 22.49
CA GLY A 321 -30.14 -13.19 21.28
C GLY A 321 -29.43 -11.84 21.26
N TYR A 322 -29.28 -11.17 22.41
CA TYR A 322 -28.52 -9.91 22.50
C TYR A 322 -27.03 -10.10 22.24
N GLY A 323 -26.48 -11.26 22.59
CA GLY A 323 -25.10 -11.60 22.26
C GLY A 323 -24.90 -11.73 20.75
N LEU A 324 -25.83 -12.36 20.02
CA LEU A 324 -25.76 -12.44 18.56
C LEU A 324 -25.90 -11.06 17.89
N LEU A 325 -26.77 -10.21 18.44
CA LEU A 325 -26.88 -8.82 18.00
C LEU A 325 -25.57 -8.05 18.19
N LEU A 326 -24.83 -8.28 19.28
CA LEU A 326 -23.52 -7.67 19.50
C LEU A 326 -22.51 -8.05 18.41
N PHE A 327 -22.49 -9.30 17.94
CA PHE A 327 -21.62 -9.70 16.81
C PHE A 327 -21.97 -8.98 15.51
N ILE A 328 -23.27 -8.87 15.20
CA ILE A 328 -23.76 -8.21 13.99
C ILE A 328 -23.48 -6.70 14.05
N LEU A 329 -23.69 -6.09 15.22
CA LEU A 329 -23.52 -4.66 15.44
C LEU A 329 -22.07 -4.25 15.73
N ALA A 330 -21.18 -5.18 16.10
CA ALA A 330 -19.78 -4.85 16.39
C ALA A 330 -19.08 -4.23 15.20
N PHE A 331 -19.23 -4.80 13.99
CA PHE A 331 -18.61 -4.24 12.79
C PHE A 331 -19.04 -2.80 12.48
N PRO A 332 -20.34 -2.45 12.43
CA PRO A 332 -20.75 -1.07 12.23
C PRO A 332 -20.34 -0.14 13.38
N ILE A 333 -20.39 -0.60 14.65
CA ILE A 333 -19.92 0.21 15.80
C ILE A 333 -18.43 0.50 15.67
N ILE A 334 -17.61 -0.47 15.28
CA ILE A 334 -16.17 -0.28 15.04
C ILE A 334 -15.97 0.73 13.90
N LYS A 335 -16.67 0.57 12.78
CA LYS A 335 -16.54 1.47 11.62
C LYS A 335 -16.93 2.92 11.97
N ILE A 336 -18.07 3.10 12.65
CA ILE A 336 -18.56 4.41 13.09
C ILE A 336 -17.60 5.00 14.14
N GLY A 337 -17.20 4.21 15.13
CA GLY A 337 -16.28 4.64 16.18
C GLY A 337 -14.93 5.10 15.64
N LEU A 338 -14.36 4.35 14.69
CA LEU A 338 -13.12 4.72 14.01
C LEU A 338 -13.27 5.96 13.11
N PHE A 339 -14.40 6.10 12.41
CA PHE A 339 -14.71 7.31 11.65
C PHE A 339 -14.75 8.55 12.55
N ILE A 340 -15.46 8.47 13.69
CA ILE A 340 -15.53 9.57 14.66
C ILE A 340 -14.14 9.85 15.25
N HIS A 341 -13.37 8.81 15.58
CA HIS A 341 -12.01 8.97 16.07
C HIS A 341 -11.13 9.72 15.07
N HIS A 342 -11.21 9.36 13.78
CA HIS A 342 -10.50 10.05 12.71
C HIS A 342 -10.95 11.52 12.57
N GLU A 343 -12.25 11.77 12.55
CA GLU A 343 -12.79 13.14 12.50
C GLU A 343 -12.36 13.97 13.71
N LEU A 344 -12.25 13.38 14.91
CA LEU A 344 -11.73 14.07 16.10
C LEU A 344 -10.25 14.44 15.96
N LEU A 345 -9.42 13.53 15.43
CA LEU A 345 -8.00 13.80 15.15
C LEU A 345 -7.82 14.92 14.13
N ASP A 346 -8.73 15.05 13.17
CA ASP A 346 -8.75 16.15 12.19
C ASP A 346 -9.35 17.45 12.74
N PHE A 347 -10.36 17.35 13.62
CA PHE A 347 -11.09 18.49 14.16
C PHE A 347 -10.24 19.29 15.16
N ILE A 348 -9.56 18.60 16.09
CA ILE A 348 -8.81 19.25 17.19
C ILE A 348 -7.73 20.21 16.67
N PRO A 349 -6.84 19.83 15.73
CA PRO A 349 -5.86 20.76 15.17
C PRO A 349 -6.50 21.95 14.45
N ARG A 350 -7.61 21.73 13.74
CA ARG A 350 -8.30 22.80 12.99
C ARG A 350 -8.99 23.82 13.91
N LEU A 351 -9.43 23.42 15.09
CA LEU A 351 -9.90 24.37 16.11
C LEU A 351 -8.80 25.32 16.57
N LYS A 352 -7.59 24.77 16.72
CA LYS A 352 -6.41 25.57 17.04
C LYS A 352 -6.12 26.54 15.91
N ASP A 353 -6.16 26.08 14.65
CA ASP A 353 -5.96 26.93 13.47
C ASP A 353 -6.98 28.08 13.40
N GLU A 354 -8.28 27.83 13.59
CA GLU A 354 -9.33 28.88 13.58
C GLU A 354 -9.18 29.92 14.70
N LYS A 355 -8.79 29.48 15.92
CA LYS A 355 -8.50 30.41 17.03
C LYS A 355 -7.31 31.31 16.70
N ILE A 356 -6.31 30.77 16.00
CA ILE A 356 -5.11 31.50 15.56
C ILE A 356 -5.47 32.43 14.39
N LYS A 357 -6.40 32.05 13.50
CA LYS A 357 -6.94 32.93 12.46
C LYS A 357 -7.51 34.23 12.98
N LYS A 358 -8.24 34.15 14.09
CA LYS A 358 -8.82 35.35 14.71
C LYS A 358 -7.76 36.30 15.29
N ASN A 359 -6.61 35.78 15.71
CA ASN A 359 -5.56 36.55 16.38
C ASN A 359 -4.43 37.04 15.44
N TYR A 360 -4.27 36.43 14.26
CA TYR A 360 -3.12 36.66 13.37
C TYR A 360 -3.51 36.85 11.88
N SER A 361 -4.63 37.52 11.60
CA SER A 361 -5.17 37.68 10.24
C SER A 361 -4.15 38.21 9.22
N ALA A 362 -3.38 39.25 9.57
CA ALA A 362 -2.34 39.82 8.70
C ALA A 362 -1.19 38.86 8.40
N ALA A 363 -0.76 38.05 9.39
CA ALA A 363 0.29 37.05 9.19
C ALA A 363 -0.19 35.91 8.28
N LEU A 364 -1.47 35.55 8.37
CA LEU A 364 -2.07 34.50 7.56
C LEU A 364 -2.26 34.89 6.10
N GLU A 365 -2.59 36.14 5.82
CA GLU A 365 -2.63 36.65 4.46
C GLU A 365 -1.24 36.55 3.81
N LYS A 366 -0.19 36.94 4.54
CA LYS A 366 1.20 36.79 4.11
C LYS A 366 1.56 35.32 3.86
N LEU A 367 1.16 34.40 4.74
CA LEU A 367 1.39 32.95 4.57
C LEU A 367 0.65 32.37 3.38
N SER A 368 -0.60 32.79 3.15
CA SER A 368 -1.39 32.36 1.99
C SER A 368 -0.75 32.82 0.68
N LEU A 369 -0.26 34.06 0.65
CA LEU A 369 0.46 34.60 -0.51
C LEU A 369 1.79 33.87 -0.75
N LYS A 370 2.53 33.54 0.32
CA LYS A 370 3.75 32.71 0.23
C LYS A 370 3.44 31.31 -0.29
N LYS A 371 2.39 30.67 0.22
CA LYS A 371 1.93 29.35 -0.25
C LYS A 371 1.55 29.38 -1.73
N LYS A 372 0.80 30.40 -2.19
CA LYS A 372 0.45 30.56 -3.61
C LYS A 372 1.70 30.70 -4.50
N LYS A 373 2.70 31.47 -4.07
CA LYS A 373 3.98 31.59 -4.79
C LYS A 373 4.72 30.26 -4.91
N LEU A 374 4.76 29.48 -3.83
CA LEU A 374 5.37 28.15 -3.83
C LEU A 374 4.63 27.20 -4.79
N ILE A 375 3.30 27.21 -4.77
CA ILE A 375 2.47 26.41 -5.69
C ILE A 375 2.73 26.81 -7.13
N SER A 376 2.73 28.11 -7.45
CA SER A 376 2.97 28.59 -8.82
C SER A 376 4.35 28.24 -9.35
N PHE A 377 5.36 28.21 -8.48
CA PHE A 377 6.71 27.78 -8.86
C PHE A 377 6.74 26.29 -9.21
N VAL A 378 6.07 25.44 -8.41
CA VAL A 378 6.02 24.02 -8.73
C VAL A 378 5.19 23.79 -10.00
N GLU A 379 4.08 24.51 -10.20
CA GLU A 379 3.29 24.42 -11.43
C GLU A 379 4.10 24.82 -12.67
N SER A 380 4.93 25.87 -12.59
CA SER A 380 5.83 26.24 -13.69
C SER A 380 6.87 25.15 -13.95
N LEU A 381 7.45 24.55 -12.92
CA LEU A 381 8.36 23.41 -13.05
C LEU A 381 7.71 22.18 -13.68
N LEU A 382 6.42 21.97 -13.44
CA LEU A 382 5.64 20.85 -14.00
C LEU A 382 5.22 21.07 -15.46
N SER A 383 5.23 22.32 -15.93
CA SER A 383 4.89 22.72 -17.30
C SER A 383 6.07 22.68 -18.27
N GLN A 384 7.30 22.78 -17.74
CA GLN A 384 8.55 22.50 -18.44
C GLN A 384 8.82 20.99 -18.50
#